data_AF-A0A9E1KW34-F1
#
_entry.id   AF-A0A9E1KW34-F1
#
_cell.length_a   1.000
_cell.length_b   1.000
_cell.length_c   1.000
_cell.angle_alpha   90.00
_cell.angle_beta   90.00
_cell.angle_gamma   90.00
#
_symmetry.space_group_name_H-M   'P 1'
#
loop_
_entity.id
_entity.type
_entity.pdbx_description
1 polymer ?
#
loop_
_entity_poly.entity_id
_entity_poly.type
_entity_poly.pdbx_seq_one_letter_code
_entity_poly.pdbx_strand_id
1 'polypeptide(L)'
;MRGRPKNTKRNSKPILNQQFKILKSYINGLETFQTTKIKWIRSLEILFMTGMRVSEILDIRIKSIKEAIDNDELSIFVKKQGIIRHIPLSSKSVKILKNLIDGETDMDGYFIHKRNTVRGKLN
;
A
#
# COMPACT_ATOMS: atom_id res chain seq x y z
N MET A 1 17.14 -8.00 -21.67
CA MET A 1 16.74 -8.14 -20.24
C MET A 1 17.93 -8.67 -19.45
N ARG A 2 18.46 -7.94 -18.46
CA ARG A 2 19.50 -8.50 -17.58
C ARG A 2 18.83 -9.47 -16.60
N GLY A 3 19.08 -10.77 -16.80
CA GLY A 3 18.63 -11.82 -15.90
C GLY A 3 19.28 -11.68 -14.51
N ARG A 4 18.68 -12.36 -13.53
CA ARG A 4 19.13 -12.38 -12.14
C ARG A 4 20.62 -12.79 -12.03
N PRO A 5 21.41 -12.20 -11.12
CA PRO A 5 22.79 -12.61 -10.89
C PRO A 5 22.88 -14.10 -10.54
N LYS A 6 23.80 -14.81 -11.21
CA LYS A 6 24.13 -16.21 -10.92
C LYS A 6 24.51 -16.35 -9.43
N ASN A 7 24.17 -17.48 -8.81
CA ASN A 7 24.45 -17.82 -7.40
C ASN A 7 23.66 -17.09 -6.31
N THR A 8 22.55 -16.44 -6.63
CA THR A 8 21.68 -15.86 -5.60
C THR A 8 20.61 -16.86 -5.15
N LYS A 9 20.66 -17.29 -3.87
CA LYS A 9 19.59 -18.12 -3.28
C LYS A 9 18.29 -17.32 -3.22
N ARG A 10 17.16 -17.94 -3.57
CA ARG A 10 15.84 -17.32 -3.41
C ARG A 10 15.59 -17.13 -1.91
N ASN A 11 15.17 -15.95 -1.49
CA ASN A 11 14.59 -15.82 -0.16
C ASN A 11 13.24 -16.55 -0.23
N SER A 12 13.23 -17.82 0.18
CA SER A 12 12.11 -18.74 -0.03
C SER A 12 11.08 -18.67 1.09
N LYS A 13 11.43 -18.06 2.23
CA LYS A 13 10.56 -18.01 3.40
C LYS A 13 9.63 -16.81 3.30
N PRO A 14 8.31 -17.00 3.32
CA PRO A 14 7.35 -15.89 3.37
C PRO A 14 7.47 -15.15 4.70
N ILE A 15 7.07 -13.87 4.70
CA ILE A 15 6.94 -13.08 5.92
C ILE A 15 5.67 -13.55 6.65
N LEU A 16 5.84 -14.09 7.84
CA LEU A 16 4.74 -14.51 8.71
C LEU A 16 4.18 -13.33 9.51
N ASN A 17 2.97 -13.51 10.06
CA ASN A 17 2.31 -12.51 10.89
C ASN A 17 3.18 -11.95 12.03
N GLN A 18 3.98 -12.80 12.69
CA GLN A 18 4.87 -12.36 13.76
C GLN A 18 5.98 -11.44 13.24
N GLN A 19 6.60 -11.80 12.12
CA GLN A 19 7.65 -11.01 11.48
C GLN A 19 7.09 -9.67 10.98
N PHE A 20 5.87 -9.69 10.42
CA PHE A 20 5.18 -8.47 10.03
C PHE A 20 4.89 -7.54 11.22
N LYS A 21 4.48 -8.09 12.36
CA LYS A 21 4.31 -7.30 13.61
C LYS A 21 5.61 -6.67 14.08
N ILE A 22 6.72 -7.42 14.04
CA ILE A 22 8.05 -6.89 14.40
C ILE A 22 8.43 -5.73 13.49
N LEU A 23 8.24 -5.88 12.18
CA LEU A 23 8.51 -4.83 11.20
C LEU A 23 7.71 -3.55 11.48
N LYS A 24 6.42 -3.66 11.80
CA LYS A 24 5.59 -2.50 12.17
C LYS A 24 6.06 -1.82 13.45
N SER A 25 6.41 -2.60 14.47
CA SER A 25 6.95 -2.06 15.72
C SER A 25 8.24 -1.29 15.49
N TYR A 26 9.14 -1.84 14.68
CA TYR A 26 10.39 -1.20 14.29
C TYR A 26 10.14 0.16 13.60
N ILE A 27 9.26 0.22 12.60
CA ILE A 27 8.93 1.47 11.89
C ILE A 27 8.38 2.53 12.84
N ASN A 28 7.53 2.13 13.79
CA ASN A 28 6.98 3.05 14.78
C ASN A 28 8.07 3.62 15.71
N GLY A 29 9.07 2.81 16.06
CA GLY A 29 10.20 3.19 16.90
C GLY A 29 11.30 4.02 16.20
N LEU A 30 11.28 4.15 14.87
CA LEU A 30 12.28 4.95 14.15
C LEU A 30 12.14 6.45 14.46
N GLU A 31 13.24 7.15 14.68
CA GLU A 31 13.25 8.62 14.76
C GLU A 31 13.21 9.22 13.35
N THR A 32 12.01 9.30 12.77
CA THR A 32 11.78 9.90 11.44
C THR A 32 10.44 10.62 11.37
N PHE A 33 10.22 11.38 10.31
CA PHE A 33 8.98 12.13 10.09
C PHE A 33 7.75 11.23 10.14
N GLN A 34 6.73 11.65 10.89
CA GLN A 34 5.48 10.91 11.02
C GLN A 34 4.81 10.65 9.67
N THR A 35 4.92 11.60 8.73
CA THR A 35 4.42 11.45 7.36
C THR A 35 5.12 10.32 6.61
N THR A 36 6.41 10.10 6.83
CA THR A 36 7.17 8.98 6.25
C THR A 36 6.74 7.66 6.86
N LYS A 37 6.56 7.61 8.19
CA LYS A 37 6.06 6.41 8.88
C LYS A 37 4.69 5.99 8.36
N ILE A 38 3.76 6.93 8.24
CA ILE A 38 2.41 6.67 7.71
C ILE A 38 2.49 6.06 6.30
N LYS A 39 3.31 6.62 5.41
CA LYS A 39 3.49 6.09 4.06
C LYS A 39 4.02 4.66 4.06
N TRP A 40 5.01 4.37 4.91
CA TRP A 40 5.57 3.02 5.03
C TRP A 40 4.56 2.03 5.59
N ILE A 41 3.86 2.39 6.66
CA ILE A 41 2.83 1.53 7.27
C ILE A 41 1.70 1.26 6.28
N ARG A 42 1.18 2.29 5.59
CA ARG A 42 0.15 2.12 4.56
C ARG A 42 0.60 1.19 3.44
N SER A 43 1.81 1.39 2.93
CA SER A 43 2.39 0.56 1.87
C SER A 43 2.54 -0.90 2.32
N LEU A 44 3.02 -1.14 3.53
CA LEU A 44 3.25 -2.47 4.04
C LEU A 44 1.95 -3.20 4.36
N GLU A 45 0.98 -2.54 4.98
CA GLU A 45 -0.33 -3.14 5.29
C GLU A 45 -1.06 -3.55 4.02
N ILE A 46 -1.13 -2.67 3.01
CA ILE A 46 -1.83 -2.99 1.76
C ILE A 46 -1.13 -4.12 1.02
N LEU A 47 0.22 -4.12 0.91
CA LEU A 47 0.97 -5.19 0.25
C LEU A 47 0.79 -6.52 0.97
N PHE A 48 0.86 -6.51 2.31
CA PHE A 48 0.74 -7.72 3.12
C PHE A 48 -0.65 -8.34 3.03
N MET A 49 -1.72 -7.53 3.00
CA MET A 49 -3.08 -8.03 2.97
C MET A 49 -3.58 -8.42 1.57
N THR A 50 -3.09 -7.77 0.51
CA THR A 50 -3.61 -7.94 -0.86
C THR A 50 -2.70 -8.73 -1.80
N GLY A 51 -1.41 -8.85 -1.46
CA GLY A 51 -0.41 -9.43 -2.36
C GLY A 51 -0.25 -8.66 -3.68
N MET A 52 -0.58 -7.37 -3.71
CA MET A 52 -0.43 -6.50 -4.89
C MET A 52 1.03 -6.29 -5.28
N ARG A 53 1.24 -5.88 -6.53
CA ARG A 53 2.55 -5.41 -6.98
C ARG A 53 2.81 -4.00 -6.44
N VAL A 54 4.07 -3.68 -6.17
CA VAL A 54 4.48 -2.34 -5.76
C VAL A 54 4.01 -1.27 -6.75
N SER A 55 4.04 -1.55 -8.06
CA SER A 55 3.56 -0.60 -9.08
C SER A 55 2.06 -0.33 -9.00
N GLU A 56 1.26 -1.30 -8.55
CA GLU A 56 -0.20 -1.17 -8.47
C GLU A 56 -0.60 -0.29 -7.28
N ILE A 57 0.13 -0.37 -6.16
CA ILE A 57 -0.18 0.43 -4.96
C ILE A 57 0.15 1.92 -5.13
N LEU A 58 1.03 2.28 -6.07
CA LEU A 58 1.42 3.68 -6.31
C LEU A 58 0.25 4.54 -6.79
N ASP A 59 -0.67 3.92 -7.54
CA ASP A 59 -1.80 4.57 -8.21
C ASP A 59 -3.10 4.53 -7.39
N ILE A 60 -3.10 3.87 -6.22
CA ILE A 60 -4.29 3.78 -5.36
C ILE A 60 -4.61 5.16 -4.78
N ARG A 61 -5.88 5.56 -4.91
CA ARG A 61 -6.42 6.77 -4.29
C ARG A 61 -7.16 6.46 -2.99
N ILE A 62 -7.31 7.46 -2.14
CA ILE A 62 -8.09 7.37 -0.90
C ILE A 62 -9.53 6.96 -1.20
N LYS A 63 -10.16 7.52 -2.24
CA LYS A 63 -11.52 7.11 -2.65
C LYS A 63 -11.67 5.63 -2.92
N SER A 64 -10.70 5.02 -3.61
CA SER A 64 -10.75 3.60 -3.93
C SER A 64 -10.63 2.72 -2.68
N ILE A 65 -9.88 3.17 -1.66
CA ILE A 65 -9.84 2.49 -0.36
C ILE A 65 -11.17 2.62 0.39
N LYS A 66 -11.81 3.80 0.33
CA LYS A 66 -13.10 4.03 0.98
C LYS A 66 -14.21 3.18 0.33
N GLU A 67 -14.28 3.19 -1.00
CA GLU A 67 -15.16 2.30 -1.77
C GLU A 67 -14.88 0.82 -1.46
N ALA A 68 -13.62 0.45 -1.29
CA ALA A 68 -13.27 -0.93 -0.95
C ALA A 68 -13.68 -1.32 0.47
N ILE A 69 -13.64 -0.39 1.41
CA ILE A 69 -14.16 -0.58 2.77
C ILE A 69 -15.67 -0.78 2.77
N ASP A 70 -16.40 -0.02 1.94
CA ASP A 70 -17.86 -0.05 1.89
C ASP A 70 -18.38 -1.30 1.16
N ASN A 71 -17.63 -1.78 0.17
CA ASN A 71 -17.99 -2.96 -0.63
C ASN A 71 -17.29 -4.27 -0.19
N ASP A 72 -16.49 -4.22 0.88
CA ASP A 72 -15.62 -5.34 1.33
C ASP A 72 -14.70 -5.91 0.22
N GLU A 73 -14.37 -5.11 -0.80
CA GLU A 73 -13.60 -5.55 -1.96
C GLU A 73 -12.78 -4.42 -2.61
N LEU A 74 -11.50 -4.66 -2.85
CA LEU A 74 -10.62 -3.72 -3.54
C LEU A 74 -10.51 -4.04 -5.04
N SER A 75 -10.99 -3.11 -5.87
CA SER A 75 -10.86 -3.15 -7.32
C SER A 75 -9.58 -2.46 -7.80
N ILE A 76 -8.75 -3.17 -8.56
CA ILE A 76 -7.44 -2.68 -9.03
C ILE A 76 -7.31 -2.85 -10.53
N PHE A 77 -6.93 -1.78 -11.21
CA PHE A 77 -6.63 -1.83 -12.63
C PHE A 77 -5.22 -2.35 -12.90
N VAL A 78 -5.10 -3.48 -13.60
CA VAL A 78 -3.82 -4.10 -13.96
C VAL A 78 -3.41 -3.64 -15.36
N LYS A 79 -2.64 -2.55 -15.43
CA LYS A 79 -2.21 -1.87 -16.68
C LYS A 79 -1.68 -2.82 -17.76
N LYS A 80 -0.88 -3.83 -17.39
CA LYS A 80 -0.23 -4.74 -18.35
C LYS A 80 -1.25 -5.58 -19.13
N GLN A 81 -2.36 -5.96 -18.50
CA GLN A 81 -3.39 -6.81 -19.10
C GLN A 81 -4.64 -6.02 -19.50
N GLY A 82 -4.78 -4.77 -19.05
CA GLY A 82 -5.98 -3.95 -19.30
C GLY A 82 -7.22 -4.48 -18.57
N ILE A 83 -7.06 -5.29 -17.53
CA ILE A 83 -8.16 -5.88 -16.77
C ILE A 83 -8.27 -5.28 -15.37
N ILE A 84 -9.47 -5.37 -14.78
CA ILE A 84 -9.70 -5.08 -13.37
C ILE A 84 -9.59 -6.39 -12.59
N ARG A 85 -8.80 -6.36 -11.51
CA ARG A 85 -8.69 -7.44 -10.54
C ARG A 85 -9.41 -7.03 -9.26
N HIS A 86 -10.35 -7.88 -8.85
CA HIS A 86 -11.10 -7.75 -7.62
C HIS A 86 -10.39 -8.53 -6.51
N ILE A 87 -10.12 -7.89 -5.37
CA ILE A 87 -9.49 -8.51 -4.21
C ILE A 87 -10.46 -8.42 -3.03
N PRO A 88 -11.04 -9.54 -2.57
CA PRO A 88 -11.92 -9.53 -1.41
C PRO A 88 -11.16 -9.16 -0.15
N LEU A 89 -11.76 -8.34 0.70
CA LEU A 89 -11.19 -7.89 1.96
C LEU A 89 -11.81 -8.65 3.13
N SER A 90 -10.96 -9.13 4.04
CA SER A 90 -11.44 -9.67 5.30
C SER A 90 -11.93 -8.54 6.21
N SER A 91 -12.83 -8.85 7.16
CA SER A 91 -13.28 -7.90 8.19
C SER A 91 -12.12 -7.28 8.98
N LYS A 92 -11.03 -8.03 9.17
CA LYS A 92 -9.79 -7.54 9.77
C LYS A 92 -9.08 -6.52 8.88
N SER A 93 -8.99 -6.80 7.57
CA SER A 93 -8.41 -5.89 6.59
C SER A 93 -9.19 -4.58 6.53
N VAL A 94 -10.52 -4.65 6.52
CA VAL A 94 -11.40 -3.47 6.51
C VAL A 94 -11.16 -2.59 7.73
N LYS A 95 -11.10 -3.18 8.94
CA LYS A 95 -10.75 -2.45 10.17
C LYS A 95 -9.40 -1.76 10.09
N ILE A 96 -8.39 -2.45 9.56
CA ILE A 96 -7.05 -1.87 9.37
C ILE A 96 -7.11 -0.69 8.39
N LEU A 97 -7.76 -0.86 7.23
CA LEU A 97 -7.86 0.19 6.23
C LEU A 97 -8.61 1.43 6.77
N LYS A 98 -9.71 1.24 7.52
CA LYS A 98 -10.42 2.34 8.20
C LYS A 98 -9.48 3.17 9.06
N ASN A 99 -8.67 2.50 9.90
CA ASN A 99 -7.69 3.19 10.75
C ASN A 99 -6.59 3.88 9.95
N LEU A 100 -6.19 3.32 8.80
CA LEU A 100 -5.13 3.88 7.97
C LEU A 100 -5.54 5.14 7.21
N ILE A 101 -6.83 5.32 6.92
CA ILE A 101 -7.37 6.53 6.25
C ILE A 101 -8.09 7.46 7.21
N ASP A 102 -8.02 7.20 8.51
CA ASP A 102 -8.69 8.03 9.52
C ASP A 102 -8.16 9.47 9.46
N GLY A 103 -9.09 10.43 9.41
CA GLY A 103 -8.79 11.86 9.22
C GLY A 103 -8.36 12.29 7.82
N GLU A 104 -8.33 11.41 6.81
CA GLU A 104 -8.09 11.82 5.42
C GLU A 104 -9.32 12.53 4.82
N THR A 105 -9.13 13.76 4.36
CA THR A 105 -10.18 14.58 3.72
C THR A 105 -10.01 14.67 2.21
N ASP A 106 -8.80 14.45 1.69
CA ASP A 106 -8.49 14.48 0.26
C ASP A 106 -8.77 13.11 -0.38
N MET A 107 -9.99 12.97 -0.93
CA MET A 107 -10.45 11.73 -1.58
C MET A 107 -9.70 11.40 -2.87
N ASP A 108 -9.18 12.41 -3.57
CA ASP A 108 -8.39 12.22 -4.80
C ASP A 108 -6.89 12.05 -4.52
N GLY A 109 -6.47 12.29 -3.28
CA GLY A 109 -5.13 12.01 -2.80
C GLY A 109 -4.73 10.54 -2.99
N TYR A 110 -3.44 10.31 -3.22
CA TYR A 110 -2.90 8.96 -3.28
C TYR A 110 -2.75 8.37 -1.88
N PHE A 111 -3.08 7.08 -1.74
CA PHE A 111 -3.01 6.37 -0.47
C PHE A 111 -1.61 6.40 0.17
N ILE A 112 -0.56 6.21 -0.65
CA ILE A 112 0.84 6.18 -0.18
C ILE A 112 1.70 7.37 -0.63
N HIS A 113 1.22 8.19 -1.60
CA HIS A 113 1.96 9.36 -2.09
C HIS A 113 1.36 10.66 -1.60
N LYS A 114 2.01 11.28 -0.62
CA LYS A 114 1.79 12.70 -0.31
C LYS A 114 2.62 13.60 -1.24
N ARG A 115 2.49 13.42 -2.56
CA ARG A 115 2.97 14.39 -3.55
C ARG A 115 1.79 14.78 -4.42
N ASN A 116 1.02 15.75 -3.93
CA ASN A 116 0.39 16.69 -4.84
C ASN A 116 1.53 17.50 -5.45
N THR A 117 2.22 16.96 -6.45
CA THR A 117 2.78 17.81 -7.49
C THR A 117 1.60 18.32 -8.29
N VAL A 118 0.85 19.27 -7.71
CA VAL A 118 0.64 20.48 -8.48
C VAL A 118 2.06 20.90 -8.77
N ARG A 119 2.55 20.66 -9.99
CA ARG A 119 3.72 21.39 -10.48
C ARG A 119 3.31 22.83 -10.27
N GLY A 120 3.74 23.43 -9.16
CA GLY A 120 3.72 24.88 -9.05
C GLY A 120 4.40 25.32 -10.32
N LYS A 121 3.67 26.04 -11.17
CA LYS A 121 4.30 26.93 -12.13
C LYS A 121 5.10 27.89 -11.26
N LEU A 122 6.32 27.50 -10.91
CA LEU A 122 7.34 28.42 -10.48
C LEU A 122 7.61 29.22 -11.74
N ASN A 123 7.04 30.43 -11.75
CA ASN A 123 7.32 31.46 -12.73
C ASN A 123 8.82 31.71 -12.78
#